data_AF-A0A381ZU29-F1
#
_entry.id   AF-A0A381ZU29-F1
#
_cell.length_a   1.000
_cell.length_b   1.000
_cell.length_c   1.000
_cell.angle_alpha   90.00
_cell.angle_beta   90.00
_cell.angle_gamma   90.00
#
_symmetry.space_group_name_H-M   'P 1'
#
loop_
_entity.id
_entity.type
_entity.pdbx_description
1 polymer ?
#
loop_
_entity_poly.entity_id
_entity_poly.type
_entity_poly.pdbx_seq_one_letter_code
_entity_poly.pdbx_strand_id
1 'polypeptide(L)'
;ETGCSDGGTANGPKDAILLSDACTQKEPLSLVCPYRFELEASAESASNKAGKELSLDDLIKACLENTKGNFVLVEGAGGLYSPIAKMTLNSDLAAALGLPLVIVIEDELGAIGQALLTINAAEKNNLNVLCIVLNQISRNNLSNREAICAYTKTPVISFSLEGVKEFCLEFEKLVKDS
;
A
#
# COMPACT_ATOMS: atom_id res chain seq x y z
N GLU A 1 9.62 6.11 -3.41
CA GLU A 1 10.44 5.33 -2.44
C GLU A 1 11.56 6.20 -1.88
N THR A 2 11.98 5.94 -0.65
CA THR A 2 13.03 6.68 0.07
C THR A 2 14.13 5.72 0.52
N GLY A 3 15.36 6.19 0.69
CA GLY A 3 16.50 5.30 1.03
C GLY A 3 17.04 4.52 -0.17
N CYS A 4 16.76 4.97 -1.40
CA CYS A 4 17.24 4.34 -2.63
C CYS A 4 17.91 5.35 -3.57
N SER A 5 18.91 4.89 -4.32
CA SER A 5 19.60 5.68 -5.34
C SER A 5 19.04 5.44 -6.74
N ASP A 6 19.18 6.44 -7.62
CA ASP A 6 18.79 6.32 -9.02
C ASP A 6 19.77 5.40 -9.78
N GLY A 7 19.48 4.09 -9.79
CA GLY A 7 19.94 3.19 -10.86
C GLY A 7 21.34 2.57 -10.74
N GLY A 8 21.78 2.15 -9.55
CA GLY A 8 22.95 1.28 -9.38
C GLY A 8 22.62 0.10 -8.47
N THR A 9 22.89 -1.13 -8.93
CA THR A 9 22.36 -2.43 -8.45
C THR A 9 22.51 -2.77 -6.96
N ALA A 10 23.16 -1.93 -6.15
CA ALA A 10 23.29 -2.16 -4.70
C ALA A 10 22.14 -1.55 -3.88
N ASN A 11 21.62 -0.36 -4.26
CA ASN A 11 20.65 0.42 -3.47
C ASN A 11 19.46 0.94 -4.31
N GLY A 12 19.01 0.18 -5.32
CA GLY A 12 17.82 0.54 -6.10
C GLY A 12 16.51 0.48 -5.29
N PRO A 13 15.40 0.98 -5.86
CA PRO A 13 14.09 0.99 -5.18
C PRO A 13 13.56 -0.45 -5.04
N LYS A 14 13.70 -1.04 -3.84
CA LYS A 14 13.45 -2.47 -3.61
C LYS A 14 11.97 -2.79 -3.76
N ASP A 15 11.11 -1.94 -3.22
CA ASP A 15 9.66 -2.15 -3.24
C ASP A 15 9.15 -2.05 -4.68
N ALA A 16 9.61 -1.04 -5.43
CA ALA A 16 9.26 -0.89 -6.84
C ALA A 16 9.74 -2.06 -7.71
N ILE A 17 10.91 -2.63 -7.43
CA ILE A 17 11.44 -3.81 -8.13
C ILE A 17 10.56 -5.03 -7.84
N LEU A 18 10.24 -5.28 -6.57
CA LEU A 18 9.38 -6.40 -6.17
C LEU A 18 7.98 -6.29 -6.77
N LEU A 19 7.39 -5.08 -6.75
CA LEU A 19 6.10 -4.80 -7.37
C LEU A 19 6.12 -5.08 -8.88
N SER A 20 7.13 -4.57 -9.59
CA SER A 20 7.29 -4.79 -11.03
C SER A 20 7.51 -6.27 -11.37
N ASP A 21 8.28 -6.99 -10.55
CA ASP A 21 8.54 -8.42 -10.71
C ASP A 21 7.31 -9.30 -10.44
N ALA A 22 6.37 -8.83 -9.63
CA ALA A 22 5.09 -9.51 -9.38
C ALA A 22 4.10 -9.37 -10.55
N CYS A 23 4.27 -8.36 -11.40
CA CYS A 23 3.41 -8.12 -12.55
C CYS A 23 3.78 -9.00 -13.76
N THR A 24 2.78 -9.53 -14.47
CA THR A 24 3.01 -10.28 -15.71
C THR A 24 3.60 -9.40 -16.81
N GLN A 25 3.11 -8.17 -16.93
CA GLN A 25 3.65 -7.16 -17.82
C GLN A 25 4.51 -6.20 -17.00
N LYS A 26 5.83 -6.23 -17.22
CA LYS A 26 6.77 -5.35 -16.54
C LYS A 26 6.74 -3.96 -17.12
N GLU A 27 6.57 -2.97 -16.25
CA GLU A 27 6.68 -1.56 -16.57
C GLU A 27 8.05 -1.03 -16.17
N PRO A 28 8.57 0.01 -16.85
CA PRO A 28 9.83 0.62 -16.47
C PRO A 28 9.71 1.20 -15.04
N LEU A 29 10.78 1.07 -14.24
CA LEU A 29 10.79 1.60 -12.86
C LEU A 29 10.56 3.11 -12.79
N SER A 30 10.81 3.86 -13.87
CA SER A 30 10.47 5.27 -13.98
C SER A 30 8.96 5.54 -14.00
N LEU A 31 8.15 4.52 -14.31
CA LEU A 31 6.69 4.56 -14.25
C LEU A 31 6.17 3.96 -12.94
N VAL A 32 6.72 2.82 -12.51
CA VAL A 32 6.31 2.15 -11.26
C VAL A 32 6.64 3.00 -10.02
N CYS A 33 7.81 3.64 -10.01
CA CYS A 33 8.27 4.51 -8.92
C CYS A 33 8.95 5.76 -9.49
N PRO A 34 8.17 6.76 -9.95
CA PRO A 34 8.69 7.96 -10.61
C PRO A 34 9.43 8.90 -9.65
N TYR A 35 9.16 8.78 -8.34
CA TYR A 35 9.77 9.61 -7.30
C TYR A 35 10.57 8.76 -6.32
N ARG A 36 11.89 8.95 -6.37
CA ARG A 36 12.88 8.22 -5.57
C ARG A 36 13.81 9.21 -4.92
N PHE A 37 14.17 8.95 -3.67
CA PHE A 37 15.01 9.84 -2.87
C PHE A 37 16.02 9.03 -2.06
N GLU A 38 17.26 9.50 -2.00
CA GLU A 38 18.34 8.83 -1.25
C GLU A 38 18.14 8.91 0.26
N LEU A 39 17.52 9.99 0.75
CA LEU A 39 17.28 10.17 2.18
C LEU A 39 16.26 9.14 2.68
N GLU A 40 16.66 8.34 3.65
CA GLU A 40 15.77 7.46 4.42
C GLU A 40 14.98 8.29 5.45
N ALA A 41 13.77 8.71 5.06
CA ALA A 41 12.84 9.49 5.87
C ALA A 41 11.41 9.33 5.32
N SER A 42 10.43 10.06 5.87
CA SER A 42 9.13 10.18 5.19
C SER A 42 9.30 10.73 3.76
N ALA A 43 8.41 10.34 2.84
CA ALA A 43 8.49 10.77 1.45
C ALA A 43 8.43 12.32 1.34
N GLU A 44 7.59 12.98 2.14
CA GLU A 44 7.56 14.44 2.22
C GLU A 44 8.95 15.01 2.60
N SER A 45 9.54 14.53 3.70
CA SER A 45 10.85 15.01 4.19
C SER A 45 11.97 14.76 3.18
N ALA A 46 11.99 13.58 2.58
CA ALA A 46 12.98 13.21 1.57
C ALA A 46 12.86 14.07 0.31
N SER A 47 11.64 14.30 -0.17
CA SER A 47 11.36 15.15 -1.34
C SER A 47 11.77 16.60 -1.10
N ASN A 48 11.46 17.14 0.08
CA ASN A 48 11.80 18.51 0.47
C ASN A 48 13.33 18.70 0.57
N LYS A 49 14.05 17.78 1.24
CA LYS A 49 15.51 17.86 1.35
C LYS A 49 16.23 17.68 0.01
N ALA A 50 15.62 16.96 -0.93
CA ALA A 50 16.12 16.83 -2.29
C ALA A 50 15.83 18.06 -3.18
N GLY A 51 15.12 19.09 -2.65
CA GLY A 51 14.70 20.26 -3.43
C GLY A 51 13.63 19.96 -4.47
N LYS A 52 12.95 18.81 -4.35
CA LYS A 52 11.91 18.34 -5.28
C LYS A 52 10.63 18.06 -4.48
N GLU A 53 10.10 19.11 -3.85
CA GLU A 53 8.86 19.05 -3.09
C GLU A 53 7.71 18.56 -3.99
N LEU A 54 6.99 17.53 -3.53
CA LEU A 54 5.86 16.95 -4.26
C LEU A 54 4.54 17.52 -3.74
N SER A 55 3.59 17.73 -4.65
CA SER A 55 2.19 18.05 -4.33
C SER A 55 1.29 16.81 -4.47
N LEU A 56 0.06 16.91 -3.98
CA LEU A 56 -0.96 15.88 -4.21
C LEU A 56 -1.23 15.67 -5.72
N ASP A 57 -1.30 16.74 -6.51
CA ASP A 57 -1.55 16.66 -7.95
C ASP A 57 -0.44 15.92 -8.71
N ASP A 58 0.82 16.09 -8.29
CA ASP A 58 1.95 15.35 -8.85
C ASP A 58 1.78 13.83 -8.65
N LEU A 59 1.31 13.43 -7.47
CA LEU A 59 1.07 12.02 -7.13
C LEU A 59 -0.15 11.46 -7.86
N ILE A 60 -1.26 12.21 -7.93
CA ILE A 60 -2.45 11.80 -8.70
C ILE A 60 -2.08 11.58 -10.16
N LYS A 61 -1.32 12.52 -10.75
CA LYS A 61 -0.85 12.40 -12.12
C LYS A 61 -0.02 11.13 -12.29
N ALA A 62 0.97 10.91 -11.42
CA ALA A 62 1.81 9.71 -11.47
C ALA A 62 1.02 8.40 -11.39
N CYS A 63 -0.06 8.36 -10.61
CA CYS A 63 -0.88 7.15 -10.44
C CYS A 63 -1.86 6.90 -11.59
N LEU A 64 -2.35 7.96 -12.26
CA LEU A 64 -3.42 7.86 -13.26
C LEU A 64 -2.94 8.03 -14.71
N GLU A 65 -1.69 8.49 -14.90
CA GLU A 65 -1.12 8.65 -16.24
C GLU A 65 -0.98 7.28 -16.92
N ASN A 66 -1.53 7.15 -18.13
CA ASN A 66 -1.51 5.92 -18.95
C ASN A 66 -2.25 4.69 -18.39
N THR A 67 -3.12 4.86 -17.39
CA THR A 67 -3.83 3.71 -16.79
C THR A 67 -5.17 3.36 -17.43
N LYS A 68 -5.62 4.15 -18.42
CA LYS A 68 -6.97 3.99 -19.00
C LYS A 68 -7.16 2.61 -19.62
N GLY A 69 -8.13 1.86 -19.08
CA GLY A 69 -8.49 0.52 -19.56
C GLY A 69 -7.65 -0.62 -18.96
N ASN A 70 -6.77 -0.31 -18.02
CA ASN A 70 -5.93 -1.29 -17.33
C ASN A 70 -6.37 -1.47 -15.87
N PHE A 71 -6.02 -2.62 -15.28
CA PHE A 71 -6.08 -2.80 -13.83
C PHE A 71 -4.95 -1.99 -13.18
N VAL A 72 -5.27 -1.24 -12.12
CA VAL A 72 -4.31 -0.35 -11.44
C VAL A 72 -4.18 -0.77 -9.99
N LEU A 73 -2.95 -0.99 -9.56
CA LEU A 73 -2.59 -1.15 -8.16
C LEU A 73 -1.66 0.01 -7.79
N VAL A 74 -2.02 0.77 -6.76
CA VAL A 74 -1.20 1.86 -6.22
C VAL A 74 -0.71 1.47 -4.84
N GLU A 75 0.60 1.36 -4.70
CA GLU A 75 1.25 1.20 -3.40
C GLU A 75 1.60 2.58 -2.83
N GLY A 76 1.10 2.89 -1.63
CA GLY A 76 1.49 4.10 -0.90
C GLY A 76 2.91 3.99 -0.32
N ALA A 77 3.38 5.04 0.35
CA ALA A 77 4.68 5.00 1.03
C ALA A 77 4.48 5.12 2.55
N GLY A 78 4.77 4.04 3.29
CA GLY A 78 4.51 3.96 4.72
C GLY A 78 3.05 3.64 5.06
N GLY A 79 2.56 4.12 6.21
CA GLY A 79 1.20 3.88 6.68
C GLY A 79 0.16 4.88 6.13
N LEU A 80 -1.12 4.64 6.43
CA LEU A 80 -2.24 5.46 5.92
C LEU A 80 -2.14 6.96 6.28
N TYR A 81 -1.56 7.29 7.44
CA TYR A 81 -1.29 8.67 7.87
C TYR A 81 0.18 9.07 7.76
N SER A 82 0.99 8.34 6.99
CA SER A 82 2.34 8.78 6.66
C SER A 82 2.28 9.96 5.66
N PRO A 83 3.07 11.03 5.88
CA PRO A 83 3.17 12.13 4.93
C PRO A 83 3.85 11.67 3.64
N ILE A 84 3.11 11.72 2.54
CA ILE A 84 3.57 11.28 1.22
C ILE A 84 4.04 12.44 0.34
N ALA A 85 3.48 13.63 0.55
CA ALA A 85 3.79 14.86 -0.16
C ALA A 85 3.56 16.07 0.77
N LYS A 86 3.83 17.28 0.28
CA LYS A 86 3.69 18.51 1.05
C LYS A 86 2.30 18.62 1.67
N MET A 87 2.23 18.63 3.02
CA MET A 87 0.98 18.73 3.77
C MET A 87 -0.08 17.71 3.32
N THR A 88 0.35 16.54 2.84
CA THR A 88 -0.50 15.52 2.22
C THR A 88 -0.16 14.16 2.79
N LEU A 89 -1.16 13.43 3.27
CA LEU A 89 -1.04 12.06 3.79
C LEU A 89 -1.42 11.03 2.72
N ASN A 90 -1.04 9.77 2.91
CA ASN A 90 -1.54 8.66 2.07
C ASN A 90 -3.07 8.60 2.04
N SER A 91 -3.76 8.97 3.13
CA SER A 91 -5.23 9.05 3.17
C SER A 91 -5.80 10.07 2.20
N ASP A 92 -5.13 11.21 2.00
CA ASP A 92 -5.57 12.25 1.06
C ASP A 92 -5.38 11.78 -0.39
N LEU A 93 -4.26 11.12 -0.67
CA LEU A 93 -4.03 10.48 -1.97
C LEU A 93 -5.07 9.40 -2.25
N ALA A 94 -5.32 8.50 -1.29
CA ALA A 94 -6.33 7.45 -1.43
C ALA A 94 -7.72 8.03 -1.69
N ALA A 95 -8.10 9.09 -0.97
CA ALA A 95 -9.38 9.79 -1.18
C ALA A 95 -9.46 10.41 -2.58
N ALA A 96 -8.38 11.06 -3.04
CA ALA A 96 -8.34 11.71 -4.36
C ALA A 96 -8.39 10.71 -5.52
N LEU A 97 -7.77 9.53 -5.36
CA LEU A 97 -7.81 8.47 -6.37
C LEU A 97 -9.16 7.74 -6.39
N GLY A 98 -9.89 7.71 -5.27
CA GLY A 98 -11.19 7.05 -5.16
C GLY A 98 -11.14 5.54 -5.37
N LEU A 99 -9.96 4.92 -5.22
CA LEU A 99 -9.77 3.48 -5.38
C LEU A 99 -10.14 2.74 -4.08
N PRO A 100 -10.62 1.47 -4.17
CA PRO A 100 -10.80 0.63 -2.99
C PRO A 100 -9.46 0.43 -2.24
N LEU A 101 -9.48 0.62 -0.92
CA LEU A 101 -8.31 0.51 -0.06
C LEU A 101 -8.12 -0.93 0.42
N VAL A 102 -6.90 -1.47 0.26
CA VAL A 102 -6.47 -2.71 0.90
C VAL A 102 -5.54 -2.36 2.06
N ILE A 103 -5.87 -2.84 3.27
CA ILE A 103 -5.04 -2.64 4.46
C ILE A 103 -4.22 -3.90 4.67
N VAL A 104 -2.89 -3.81 4.68
CA VAL A 104 -2.00 -4.95 4.95
C VAL A 104 -1.38 -4.79 6.33
N ILE A 105 -1.50 -5.82 7.17
CA ILE A 105 -1.01 -5.83 8.55
C ILE A 105 -0.30 -7.14 8.79
N GLU A 106 0.89 -7.09 9.40
CA GLU A 106 1.59 -8.30 9.81
C GLU A 106 0.78 -9.07 10.86
N ASP A 107 0.64 -10.37 10.66
CA ASP A 107 -0.10 -11.26 11.57
C ASP A 107 0.74 -11.60 12.81
N GLU A 108 0.86 -10.62 13.71
CA GLU A 108 1.64 -10.71 14.95
C GLU A 108 0.88 -10.15 16.16
N LEU A 109 1.54 -10.14 17.33
CA LEU A 109 0.97 -9.53 18.52
C LEU A 109 0.84 -8.02 18.32
N GLY A 110 -0.40 -7.52 18.38
CA GLY A 110 -0.72 -6.11 18.13
C GLY A 110 -1.52 -5.87 16.85
N ALA A 111 -1.61 -6.86 15.96
CA ALA A 111 -2.33 -6.77 14.69
C ALA A 111 -3.79 -6.32 14.85
N ILE A 112 -4.49 -6.79 15.89
CA ILE A 112 -5.88 -6.40 16.18
C ILE A 112 -5.99 -4.88 16.37
N GLY A 113 -5.11 -4.31 17.19
CA GLY A 113 -5.12 -2.86 17.45
C GLY A 113 -4.76 -2.07 16.21
N GLN A 114 -3.74 -2.49 15.47
CA GLN A 114 -3.34 -1.85 14.22
C GLN A 114 -4.49 -1.87 13.19
N ALA A 115 -5.21 -2.98 13.08
CA ALA A 115 -6.33 -3.14 12.15
C ALA A 115 -7.48 -2.19 12.50
N LEU A 116 -7.94 -2.20 13.74
CA LEU A 116 -9.07 -1.37 14.16
C LEU A 116 -8.74 0.13 14.12
N LEU A 117 -7.50 0.51 14.46
CA LEU A 117 -7.04 1.89 14.32
C LEU A 117 -7.00 2.34 12.86
N THR A 118 -6.51 1.49 11.96
CA THR A 118 -6.41 1.80 10.52
C THR A 118 -7.79 1.82 9.86
N ILE A 119 -8.71 0.92 10.23
CA ILE A 119 -10.11 0.98 9.78
C ILE A 119 -10.75 2.30 10.19
N ASN A 120 -10.68 2.65 11.48
CA ASN A 120 -11.28 3.89 11.97
C ASN A 120 -10.65 5.13 11.32
N ALA A 121 -9.35 5.09 10.98
CA ALA A 121 -8.71 6.13 10.19
C ALA A 121 -9.29 6.20 8.76
N ALA A 122 -9.43 5.07 8.06
CA ALA A 122 -10.03 5.01 6.74
C ALA A 122 -11.47 5.51 6.72
N GLU A 123 -12.31 5.08 7.68
CA GLU A 123 -13.70 5.51 7.83
C GLU A 123 -13.81 7.02 8.04
N LYS A 124 -12.95 7.61 8.90
CA LYS A 124 -12.92 9.06 9.13
C LYS A 124 -12.57 9.87 7.88
N ASN A 125 -11.85 9.28 6.95
CA ASN A 125 -11.50 9.89 5.67
C ASN A 125 -12.44 9.47 4.53
N ASN A 126 -13.57 8.81 4.85
CA ASN A 126 -14.56 8.30 3.89
C ASN A 126 -13.95 7.36 2.83
N LEU A 127 -12.92 6.59 3.20
CA LEU A 127 -12.28 5.64 2.31
C LEU A 127 -13.06 4.32 2.30
N ASN A 128 -13.28 3.77 1.11
CA ASN A 128 -13.87 2.44 0.96
C ASN A 128 -12.80 1.38 1.20
N VAL A 129 -12.86 0.67 2.32
CA VAL A 129 -11.94 -0.43 2.62
C VAL A 129 -12.46 -1.72 1.99
N LEU A 130 -11.73 -2.23 0.99
CA LEU A 130 -12.05 -3.50 0.34
C LEU A 130 -11.87 -4.67 1.30
N CYS A 131 -10.70 -4.74 1.95
CA CYS A 131 -10.38 -5.77 2.93
C CYS A 131 -9.14 -5.42 3.77
N ILE A 132 -8.96 -6.19 4.84
CA ILE A 132 -7.70 -6.33 5.56
C ILE A 132 -7.03 -7.64 5.12
N VAL A 133 -5.74 -7.56 4.82
CA VAL A 133 -4.85 -8.70 4.63
C VAL A 133 -3.99 -8.85 5.88
N LEU A 134 -4.19 -9.96 6.60
CA LEU A 134 -3.28 -10.41 7.64
C LEU A 134 -2.13 -11.17 7.00
N ASN A 135 -0.97 -10.52 6.92
CA ASN A 135 0.25 -11.05 6.31
C ASN A 135 1.04 -11.88 7.32
N GLN A 136 0.94 -13.21 7.23
CA GLN A 136 1.67 -14.13 8.08
C GLN A 136 3.08 -14.36 7.53
N ILE A 137 4.03 -13.56 8.03
CA ILE A 137 5.46 -13.70 7.71
C ILE A 137 6.06 -14.88 8.47
N SER A 138 5.69 -15.03 9.75
CA SER A 138 6.10 -16.16 10.60
C SER A 138 4.87 -16.93 11.08
N ARG A 139 4.96 -18.26 11.07
CA ARG A 139 3.90 -19.12 11.62
C ARG A 139 3.65 -18.76 13.08
N ASN A 140 2.38 -18.61 13.42
CA ASN A 140 1.92 -18.30 14.76
C ASN A 140 0.58 -19.04 15.01
N ASN A 141 0.15 -19.05 16.28
CA ASN A 141 -1.14 -19.64 16.69
C ASN A 141 -2.10 -18.55 17.21
N LEU A 142 -1.99 -17.32 16.70
CA LEU A 142 -2.82 -16.19 17.12
C LEU A 142 -4.20 -16.28 16.46
N SER A 143 -5.22 -15.85 17.20
CA SER A 143 -6.61 -15.78 16.72
C SER A 143 -6.95 -14.40 16.13
N ASN A 144 -5.95 -13.70 15.54
CA ASN A 144 -6.09 -12.31 15.11
C ASN A 144 -7.25 -12.10 14.14
N ARG A 145 -7.39 -12.99 13.14
CA ARG A 145 -8.48 -12.92 12.16
C ARG A 145 -9.86 -12.94 12.82
N GLU A 146 -10.10 -13.93 13.68
CA GLU A 146 -11.36 -14.10 14.41
C GLU A 146 -11.65 -12.90 15.30
N ALA A 147 -10.63 -12.42 16.02
CA ALA A 147 -10.74 -11.26 16.88
C ALA A 147 -11.08 -9.99 16.11
N ILE A 148 -10.42 -9.71 14.98
CA ILE A 148 -10.73 -8.54 14.15
C ILE A 148 -12.15 -8.63 13.59
N CYS A 149 -12.54 -9.79 13.02
CA CYS A 149 -13.89 -10.01 12.49
C CYS A 149 -15.02 -9.79 13.52
N ALA A 150 -14.75 -9.92 14.81
CA ALA A 150 -15.72 -9.65 15.86
C ALA A 150 -16.05 -8.15 16.01
N TYR A 151 -15.18 -7.25 15.54
CA TYR A 151 -15.30 -5.79 15.72
C TYR A 151 -15.51 -5.01 14.41
N THR A 152 -15.43 -5.66 13.24
CA THR A 152 -15.62 -5.00 11.95
C THR A 152 -16.43 -5.85 10.98
N LYS A 153 -17.11 -5.19 10.04
CA LYS A 153 -17.73 -5.84 8.87
C LYS A 153 -16.80 -5.89 7.66
N THR A 154 -15.64 -5.23 7.75
CA THR A 154 -14.62 -5.25 6.69
C THR A 154 -14.11 -6.68 6.53
N PRO A 155 -14.07 -7.24 5.31
CA PRO A 155 -13.50 -8.56 5.07
C PRO A 155 -12.06 -8.66 5.59
N VAL A 156 -11.73 -9.76 6.27
CA VAL A 156 -10.37 -10.05 6.73
C VAL A 156 -9.92 -11.36 6.10
N ILE A 157 -8.84 -11.30 5.33
CA ILE A 157 -8.25 -12.45 4.64
C ILE A 157 -6.82 -12.65 5.13
N SER A 158 -6.31 -13.86 5.07
CA SER A 158 -4.96 -14.19 5.51
C SER A 158 -4.07 -14.51 4.31
N PHE A 159 -2.86 -13.97 4.30
CA PHE A 159 -1.83 -14.29 3.33
C PHE A 159 -0.69 -15.03 4.02
N SER A 160 -0.22 -16.12 3.41
CA SER A 160 1.03 -16.78 3.76
C SER A 160 1.63 -17.40 2.49
N LEU A 161 2.94 -17.65 2.49
CA LEU A 161 3.62 -18.29 1.35
C LEU A 161 3.10 -19.71 1.07
N GLU A 162 2.53 -20.37 2.07
CA GLU A 162 1.95 -21.72 1.94
C GLU A 162 0.50 -21.70 1.45
N GLY A 163 -0.20 -20.57 1.63
CA GLY A 163 -1.62 -20.38 1.31
C GLY A 163 -1.89 -19.43 0.15
N VAL A 164 -0.93 -19.23 -0.76
CA VAL A 164 -1.05 -18.27 -1.89
C VAL A 164 -2.28 -18.54 -2.73
N LYS A 165 -2.60 -19.81 -3.00
CA LYS A 165 -3.74 -20.17 -3.87
C LYS A 165 -5.07 -19.80 -3.22
N GLU A 166 -5.24 -20.11 -1.95
CA GLU A 166 -6.43 -19.79 -1.17
C GLU A 166 -6.61 -18.28 -1.05
N PHE A 167 -5.52 -17.56 -0.77
CA PHE A 167 -5.50 -16.10 -0.76
C PHE A 167 -5.96 -15.51 -2.10
N CYS A 168 -5.38 -15.95 -3.23
CA CYS A 168 -5.76 -15.45 -4.54
C CYS A 168 -7.25 -15.67 -4.84
N LEU A 169 -7.80 -16.84 -4.48
CA LEU A 169 -9.22 -17.14 -4.67
C LEU A 169 -10.13 -16.20 -3.85
N GLU A 170 -9.78 -15.95 -2.59
CA GLU A 170 -10.55 -15.06 -1.71
C GLU A 170 -10.44 -13.59 -2.15
N PHE A 171 -9.23 -13.14 -2.49
CA PHE A 171 -8.96 -11.78 -2.94
C PHE A 171 -9.62 -11.47 -4.30
N GLU A 172 -9.53 -12.38 -5.28
CA GLU A 172 -10.18 -12.21 -6.58
C GLU A 172 -11.69 -12.05 -6.46
N LYS A 173 -12.32 -12.75 -5.50
CA LYS A 173 -13.76 -12.62 -5.26
C LYS A 173 -14.10 -11.20 -4.78
N LEU A 174 -13.31 -10.66 -3.86
CA LEU A 174 -13.50 -9.30 -3.34
C LEU A 174 -13.35 -8.24 -4.43
N VAL A 175 -12.31 -8.36 -5.27
CA VAL A 175 -12.07 -7.41 -6.38
C VAL A 175 -13.16 -7.46 -7.46
N LYS A 176 -13.77 -8.63 -7.70
CA LYS A 176 -14.87 -8.77 -8.68
C LYS A 176 -16.19 -8.18 -8.17
N ASP A 177 -16.38 -8.14 -6.85
CA ASP A 177 -17.59 -7.66 -6.19
C ASP A 177 -17.54 -6.14 -5.86
N SER A 178 -16.40 -5.47 -6.09
CA SER A 178 -16.16 -4.05 -5.81
C SER A 178 -16.39 -3.14 -7.02
#